data_AF-A0A2T6FPR3-F1
#
_entry.id   AF-A0A2T6FPR3-F1
#
_cell.length_a   1.000
_cell.length_b   1.000
_cell.length_c   1.000
_cell.angle_alpha   90.00
_cell.angle_beta   90.00
_cell.angle_gamma   90.00
#
_symmetry.space_group_name_H-M   'P 1'
#
loop_
_entity.id
_entity.type
_entity.pdbx_description
1 polymer ?
#
loop_
_entity_poly.entity_id
_entity_poly.type
_entity_poly.pdbx_seq_one_letter_code
_entity_poly.pdbx_strand_id
1 'polypeptide(L)'
;MATTVEIHPEVLKELEYMVALHKKHGAPSPMECVEDLVGFVLMSVADGSRRPGAWERQLLTMMGLVADCAEHGQYRSHYGSPEKE
;
A
#
# COMPACT_ATOMS: atom_id res chain seq x y z
N MET A 1 6.39 1.14 17.54
CA MET A 1 5.20 1.85 18.03
C MET A 1 4.11 1.69 16.98
N ALA A 2 2.86 1.50 17.38
CA ALA A 2 1.74 1.45 16.43
C ALA A 2 1.22 2.87 16.20
N THR A 3 0.92 3.21 14.94
CA THR A 3 0.35 4.49 14.53
C THR A 3 -1.12 4.29 14.19
N THR A 4 -2.00 5.19 14.62
CA THR A 4 -3.42 5.18 14.27
C THR A 4 -3.64 5.95 12.96
N VAL A 5 -4.51 5.42 12.09
CA VAL A 5 -4.96 6.09 10.86
C VAL A 5 -6.46 6.32 10.96
N GLU A 6 -6.91 7.55 10.75
CA GLU A 6 -8.33 7.88 10.67
C GLU A 6 -8.81 7.78 9.22
N ILE A 7 -9.95 7.11 9.01
CA ILE A 7 -10.56 6.93 7.69
C ILE A 7 -11.88 7.69 7.67
N HIS A 8 -12.10 8.50 6.63
CA HIS A 8 -13.36 9.21 6.46
C HIS A 8 -14.54 8.21 6.44
N PRO A 9 -15.65 8.46 7.15
CA PRO A 9 -16.73 7.48 7.30
C PRO A 9 -17.31 6.97 5.98
N GLU A 10 -17.46 7.82 4.96
CA GLU A 10 -17.94 7.38 3.64
C GLU A 10 -16.93 6.49 2.90
N VAL A 11 -15.63 6.69 3.12
CA VAL A 11 -14.59 5.82 2.55
C VAL A 11 -14.61 4.48 3.27
N LEU A 12 -14.78 4.48 4.60
CA LEU A 12 -14.88 3.26 5.39
C LEU A 12 -16.01 2.35 4.90
N LYS A 13 -17.19 2.91 4.60
CA LYS A 13 -18.33 2.15 4.05
C LYS A 13 -17.97 1.40 2.76
N GLU A 14 -17.21 2.04 1.87
CA GLU A 14 -16.78 1.40 0.62
C GLU A 14 -15.77 0.26 0.90
N LEU A 15 -14.82 0.47 1.83
CA LEU A 15 -13.86 -0.56 2.22
C LEU A 15 -14.56 -1.76 2.88
N GLU A 16 -15.55 -1.52 3.73
CA GLU A 16 -16.39 -2.56 4.33
C GLU A 16 -17.14 -3.36 3.25
N TYR A 17 -17.66 -2.66 2.24
CA TYR A 17 -18.35 -3.30 1.13
C TYR A 17 -17.40 -4.16 0.28
N MET A 18 -16.17 -3.68 -0.01
CA MET A 18 -15.15 -4.48 -0.69
C MET A 18 -14.83 -5.78 0.06
N VAL A 19 -14.63 -5.70 1.38
CA VAL A 19 -14.39 -6.87 2.23
C VAL A 19 -15.58 -7.84 2.20
N ALA A 20 -16.82 -7.31 2.26
CA ALA A 20 -18.02 -8.13 2.14
C ALA A 20 -18.09 -8.87 0.79
N LEU A 21 -17.71 -8.20 -0.31
CA LEU A 21 -17.62 -8.82 -1.63
C LEU A 21 -16.55 -9.92 -1.67
N HIS A 22 -15.36 -9.69 -1.10
CA HIS A 22 -14.31 -10.71 -1.00
C HIS A 22 -14.82 -11.96 -0.27
N LYS A 23 -15.53 -11.80 0.84
CA LYS A 23 -16.09 -12.93 1.61
C LYS A 23 -17.18 -13.68 0.83
N LYS A 24 -18.01 -12.96 0.09
CA LYS A 24 -19.14 -13.54 -0.63
C LYS A 24 -18.74 -14.22 -1.93
N HIS A 25 -17.76 -13.68 -2.63
CA HIS A 25 -17.42 -14.07 -4.00
C HIS A 25 -16.00 -14.60 -4.16
N GLY A 26 -15.17 -14.48 -3.13
CA GLY A 26 -13.73 -14.70 -3.22
C GLY A 26 -13.00 -13.51 -3.83
N ALA A 27 -11.69 -13.50 -3.67
CA ALA A 27 -10.78 -12.59 -4.35
C ALA A 27 -9.41 -13.27 -4.51
N PRO A 28 -8.58 -12.89 -5.50
CA PRO A 28 -7.22 -13.39 -5.61
C PRO A 28 -6.35 -13.09 -4.37
N SER A 29 -6.64 -11.97 -3.69
CA SER A 29 -6.08 -11.62 -2.38
C SER A 29 -7.24 -11.28 -1.43
N PRO A 30 -7.82 -12.29 -0.77
CA PRO A 30 -8.97 -12.08 0.11
C PRO A 30 -8.54 -11.34 1.38
N MET A 31 -9.44 -10.50 1.91
CA MET A 31 -9.24 -9.73 3.13
C MET A 31 -10.37 -10.07 4.10
N GLU A 32 -10.04 -10.29 5.38
CA GLU A 32 -11.03 -10.67 6.39
C GLU A 32 -11.67 -9.45 7.05
N CYS A 33 -10.96 -8.34 7.15
CA CYS A 33 -11.48 -7.07 7.65
C CYS A 33 -10.88 -5.86 6.91
N VAL A 34 -11.37 -4.68 7.25
CA VAL A 34 -10.89 -3.42 6.65
C VAL A 34 -9.44 -3.16 7.03
N GLU A 35 -9.03 -3.53 8.24
CA GLU A 35 -7.66 -3.37 8.73
C GLU A 35 -6.66 -4.19 7.90
N ASP A 36 -7.02 -5.42 7.53
CA ASP A 36 -6.20 -6.25 6.64
C ASP A 36 -6.05 -5.60 5.26
N LEU A 37 -7.16 -5.12 4.70
CA LEU A 37 -7.18 -4.43 3.41
C LEU A 37 -6.30 -3.18 3.43
N VAL A 38 -6.46 -2.33 4.44
CA VAL A 38 -5.67 -1.10 4.60
C VAL A 38 -4.19 -1.43 4.84
N GLY A 39 -3.90 -2.42 5.68
CA GLY A 39 -2.55 -2.89 5.94
C GLY A 39 -1.86 -3.38 4.66
N PHE A 40 -2.56 -4.17 3.85
CA PHE A 40 -2.07 -4.66 2.56
C PHE A 40 -1.76 -3.52 1.59
N VAL A 41 -2.65 -2.53 1.49
CA VAL A 41 -2.45 -1.35 0.63
C VAL A 41 -1.24 -0.54 1.10
N LEU A 42 -1.10 -0.29 2.40
CA LEU A 42 0.03 0.46 2.95
C LEU A 42 1.36 -0.28 2.75
N MET A 43 1.37 -1.61 2.92
CA MET A 43 2.54 -2.44 2.62
C MET A 43 2.90 -2.36 1.13
N SER A 44 1.91 -2.44 0.24
CA SER A 44 2.12 -2.30 -1.21
C SER A 44 2.70 -0.93 -1.56
N VAL A 45 2.22 0.15 -0.93
CA VAL A 45 2.76 1.49 -1.14
C VAL A 45 4.23 1.57 -0.71
N ALA A 46 4.58 1.01 0.45
CA ALA A 46 5.96 0.97 0.95
C ALA A 46 6.88 0.14 0.04
N ASP A 47 6.40 -1.00 -0.46
CA ASP A 47 7.15 -1.85 -1.39
C ASP A 47 7.35 -1.18 -2.75
N GLY A 48 6.32 -0.53 -3.28
CA GLY A 48 6.42 0.26 -4.51
C GLY A 48 7.43 1.39 -4.39
N SER A 49 7.50 2.07 -3.24
CA SER A 49 8.45 3.18 -2.99
C SER A 49 9.91 2.73 -3.08
N ARG A 50 10.23 1.53 -2.58
CA ARG A 50 11.60 1.02 -2.50
C ARG A 50 12.00 0.08 -3.65
N ARG A 51 11.06 -0.33 -4.50
CA ARG A 51 11.29 -1.29 -5.59
C ARG A 51 10.83 -0.71 -6.94
N PRO A 52 11.71 -0.03 -7.69
CA PRO A 52 11.36 0.60 -8.98
C PRO A 52 10.80 -0.35 -10.04
N GLY A 53 11.20 -1.64 -10.02
CA GLY A 53 10.72 -2.64 -10.98
C GLY A 53 9.50 -3.45 -10.51
N ALA A 54 8.98 -3.20 -9.31
CA ALA A 54 7.85 -3.98 -8.78
C ALA A 54 6.51 -3.48 -9.34
N TRP A 55 5.48 -4.32 -9.32
CA TRP A 55 4.16 -3.94 -9.85
C TRP A 55 3.56 -2.79 -9.03
N GLU A 56 3.80 -2.76 -7.72
CA GLU A 56 3.35 -1.70 -6.81
C GLU A 56 3.87 -0.32 -7.23
N ARG A 57 5.04 -0.24 -7.90
CA ARG A 57 5.55 1.02 -8.44
C ARG A 57 4.57 1.67 -9.41
N GLN A 58 3.84 0.86 -10.20
CA GLN A 58 2.86 1.39 -11.16
C GLN A 58 1.74 2.14 -10.44
N LEU A 59 1.26 1.63 -9.29
CA LEU A 59 0.29 2.31 -8.45
C LEU A 59 0.80 3.68 -8.00
N LEU A 60 2.03 3.75 -7.48
CA LEU A 60 2.63 5.03 -7.06
C LEU A 60 2.77 6.01 -8.22
N THR A 61 3.19 5.55 -9.39
CA THR A 61 3.32 6.40 -10.58
C THR A 61 1.97 6.98 -10.99
N MET A 62 0.91 6.15 -11.03
CA MET A 62 -0.45 6.61 -11.37
C MET A 62 -0.99 7.63 -10.36
N MET A 63 -0.64 7.47 -9.07
CA MET A 63 -1.03 8.40 -8.02
C MET A 63 -0.12 9.63 -7.90
N GLY A 64 0.96 9.73 -8.68
CA GLY A 64 1.94 10.83 -8.57
C GLY A 64 2.78 10.81 -7.29
N LEU A 65 2.94 9.64 -6.64
CA LEU A 65 3.66 9.47 -5.37
C LEU A 65 5.15 9.15 -5.53
N VAL A 66 5.67 9.18 -6.75
CA VAL A 66 7.10 8.97 -7.03
C VAL A 66 7.81 10.32 -7.10
N ALA A 67 8.61 10.63 -6.08
CA ALA A 67 9.50 11.79 -6.11
C ALA A 67 10.51 11.70 -7.28
N ASP A 68 10.77 12.85 -7.92
CA ASP A 68 11.75 12.99 -9.00
C ASP A 68 13.17 13.10 -8.43
N CYS A 69 13.71 11.96 -8.00
CA CYS A 69 15.06 11.88 -7.43
C CYS A 69 15.72 10.51 -7.70
N ALA A 70 17.05 10.46 -7.57
CA ALA A 70 17.82 9.25 -7.83
C ALA A 70 17.47 8.11 -6.87
N GLU A 71 17.13 8.42 -5.62
CA GLU A 71 16.84 7.46 -4.56
C GLU A 71 15.60 6.62 -4.87
N HIS A 72 14.61 7.18 -5.58
CA HIS A 72 13.43 6.44 -6.04
C HIS A 72 13.67 5.65 -7.33
N GLY A 73 14.82 5.84 -7.98
CA GLY A 73 15.30 4.99 -9.07
C GLY A 73 16.07 3.76 -8.61
N GLN A 74 16.35 3.62 -7.31
CA GLN A 74 17.16 2.54 -6.76
C GLN A 74 16.32 1.53 -5.96
N TYR A 75 16.62 0.24 -6.14
CA TYR A 75 16.06 -0.81 -5.31
C TYR A 75 16.66 -0.79 -3.91
N ARG A 76 15.83 -0.88 -2.87
CA ARG A 76 16.26 -1.03 -1.47
C ARG A 76 15.65 -2.30 -0.84
N SER A 77 16.51 -3.11 -0.22
CA SER A 77 16.10 -4.35 0.47
C SER A 77 15.38 -4.10 1.80
N HIS A 78 15.61 -2.94 2.42
CA HIS A 78 15.07 -2.57 3.73
C HIS A 78 14.06 -1.41 3.61
N TYR A 79 13.23 -1.22 4.64
CA TYR A 79 12.34 -0.07 4.74
C TYR A 79 13.05 1.15 5.32
N GLY A 80 12.59 2.34 4.92
CA GLY A 80 13.17 3.61 5.36
C GLY A 80 14.36 4.06 4.53
N SER A 81 15.09 5.04 5.06
CA SER A 81 16.33 5.53 4.48
C SER A 81 17.40 4.43 4.49
N PRO A 82 18.27 4.35 3.47
CA PRO A 82 19.47 3.52 3.57
C PRO A 82 20.27 3.96 4.81
N GLU A 83 20.80 3.00 5.57
CA GLU A 83 21.76 3.32 6.63
C GLU A 83 22.92 4.09 5.99
N LYS A 84 23.31 5.21 6.61
CA LYS A 84 24.27 6.19 6.07
C LYS A 84 25.48 5.49 5.45
N GLU A 85 25.80 5.83 4.20
CA GLU A 85 27.18 5.76 3.70
C GLU A 85 28.07 6.78 4.41
#